data_AF-A0A2A4MVP3-F1
#
_entry.id   AF-A0A2A4MVP3-F1
#
_cell.length_a   1.000
_cell.length_b   1.000
_cell.length_c   1.000
_cell.angle_alpha   90.00
_cell.angle_beta   90.00
_cell.angle_gamma   90.00
#
_symmetry.space_group_name_H-M   'P 1'
#
loop_
_entity.id
_entity.type
_entity.pdbx_description
1 polymer ?
#
loop_
_entity_poly.entity_id
_entity_poly.type
_entity_poly.pdbx_seq_one_letter_code
_entity_poly.pdbx_strand_id
1 'polypeptide(L)'
;MHCTSPIINQCNKTKPIISSAEEIAETTIQVFRRTVPAAVPSINFLSGGMNPEESTANLNAINAGFPDAPWLLSFSYGRALQQPVLQAWQGRADNVAIAQQALLKRARLNGAAQRGEYQSRMELED
;
A
#
# COMPACT_ATOMS: atom_id res chain seq x y z
N MET A 1 0.37 24.66 4.47
CA MET A 1 1.52 23.73 4.56
C MET A 1 1.34 22.66 3.49
N HIS A 2 2.16 22.67 2.45
CA HIS A 2 2.13 21.69 1.37
C HIS A 2 2.87 20.42 1.82
N CYS A 3 2.14 19.34 2.06
CA CYS A 3 2.74 18.00 2.15
C CYS A 3 2.98 17.49 0.73
N THR A 4 4.23 17.47 0.29
CA THR A 4 4.66 17.03 -1.05
C THR A 4 5.18 15.59 -1.08
N SER A 5 4.92 14.79 -0.04
CA SER A 5 5.25 13.36 -0.04
C SER A 5 4.08 12.53 -0.58
N PRO A 6 4.32 11.46 -1.36
CA PRO A 6 3.30 10.53 -1.84
C PRO A 6 2.82 9.61 -0.72
N ILE A 7 2.31 10.23 0.34
CA ILE A 7 1.61 9.57 1.43
C ILE A 7 0.20 9.37 0.91
N ILE A 8 -0.31 8.13 0.99
CA ILE A 8 -1.73 7.83 0.78
C ILE A 8 -2.51 8.81 1.68
N ASN A 9 -3.28 9.70 1.07
CA ASN A 9 -3.80 10.91 1.71
C ASN A 9 -4.83 10.56 2.80
N GLN A 10 -4.37 10.31 4.03
CA GLN A 10 -5.24 10.21 5.20
C GLN A 10 -5.29 11.54 5.93
N CYS A 11 -6.50 12.03 6.15
CA CYS A 11 -6.77 13.23 6.93
C CYS A 11 -6.53 12.95 8.43
N ASN A 12 -5.56 13.67 9.01
CA ASN A 12 -5.28 13.92 10.44
C ASN A 12 -5.59 12.81 11.49
N LYS A 13 -4.55 12.33 12.19
CA LYS A 13 -4.59 11.32 13.29
C LYS A 13 -5.43 11.68 14.52
N THR A 14 -6.13 12.82 14.53
CA THR A 14 -6.88 13.35 15.67
C THR A 14 -8.41 13.19 15.55
N LYS A 15 -8.94 12.71 14.42
CA LYS A 15 -10.34 12.27 14.25
C LYS A 15 -10.40 11.12 13.22
N PRO A 16 -10.97 9.94 13.53
CA PRO A 16 -11.03 8.85 12.56
C PRO A 16 -12.19 9.07 11.61
N ILE A 17 -11.99 9.90 10.59
CA ILE A 17 -12.77 9.76 9.36
C ILE A 17 -12.02 8.68 8.57
N ILE A 18 -12.50 7.44 8.68
CA ILE A 18 -11.96 6.32 7.91
C ILE A 18 -12.57 6.45 6.52
N SER A 19 -11.79 6.97 5.58
CA SER A 19 -12.15 6.97 4.16
C SER A 19 -12.05 5.56 3.59
N SER A 20 -12.95 5.22 2.66
CA SER A 20 -12.87 3.94 1.94
C SER A 20 -11.65 3.91 1.02
N ALA A 21 -11.22 2.71 0.61
CA ALA A 21 -10.09 2.57 -0.29
C ALA A 21 -10.35 3.25 -1.65
N GLU A 22 -11.60 3.25 -2.10
CA GLU A 22 -12.05 3.90 -3.33
C GLU A 22 -12.00 5.42 -3.22
N GLU A 23 -12.45 6.01 -2.11
CA GLU A 23 -12.38 7.46 -1.87
C GLU A 23 -10.92 7.94 -1.81
N ILE A 24 -10.07 7.16 -1.13
CA ILE A 24 -8.63 7.38 -1.08
C ILE A 24 -8.03 7.33 -2.49
N ALA A 25 -8.41 6.33 -3.29
CA ALA A 25 -7.91 6.15 -4.65
C ALA A 25 -8.29 7.33 -5.55
N GLU A 26 -9.57 7.72 -5.54
CA GLU A 26 -10.08 8.83 -6.33
C GLU A 26 -9.39 10.14 -5.99
N THR A 27 -9.31 10.47 -4.69
CA THR A 27 -8.67 11.69 -4.22
C THR A 27 -7.18 11.72 -4.61
N THR A 28 -6.49 10.59 -4.46
CA THR A 28 -5.06 10.46 -4.77
C THR A 28 -4.81 10.70 -6.26
N ILE A 29 -5.54 10.02 -7.14
CA ILE A 29 -5.37 10.17 -8.59
C ILE A 29 -5.78 11.57 -9.06
N GLN A 30 -6.82 12.16 -8.47
CA GLN A 30 -7.22 13.52 -8.79
C GLN A 30 -6.08 14.52 -8.47
N VAL A 31 -5.40 14.37 -7.34
CA VAL A 31 -4.24 15.21 -6.99
C VAL A 31 -3.07 14.98 -7.95
N PHE A 32 -2.77 13.73 -8.30
CA PHE A 32 -1.66 13.43 -9.22
C PHE A 32 -1.90 13.96 -10.62
N ARG A 33 -3.11 13.83 -11.17
CA ARG A 33 -3.48 14.42 -12.46
C ARG A 33 -3.33 15.94 -12.50
N ARG A 34 -3.42 16.62 -11.35
CA ARG A 34 -3.24 18.07 -11.24
C ARG A 34 -1.79 18.51 -11.03
N THR A 35 -0.93 17.63 -10.50
CA THR A 35 0.37 18.04 -9.95
C THR A 35 1.57 17.26 -10.49
N VAL A 36 1.37 16.05 -11.00
CA VAL A 36 2.44 15.20 -11.50
C VAL A 36 2.37 15.18 -13.04
N PRO A 37 3.47 15.47 -13.76
CA PRO A 37 3.52 15.30 -15.21
C PRO A 37 3.44 13.83 -15.62
N ALA A 38 2.78 13.53 -16.75
CA ALA A 38 2.71 12.17 -17.31
C ALA A 38 4.08 11.59 -17.73
N ALA A 39 5.11 12.43 -17.88
CA ALA A 39 6.47 12.00 -18.17
C ALA A 39 7.18 11.31 -16.99
N VAL A 40 6.64 11.42 -15.77
CA VAL A 40 7.17 10.66 -14.62
C VAL A 40 6.88 9.18 -14.85
N PRO A 41 7.85 8.27 -14.69
CA PRO A 41 7.62 6.86 -15.01
C PRO A 41 6.81 6.12 -13.93
N SER A 42 7.02 6.46 -12.65
CA SER A 42 6.42 5.73 -11.54
C SER A 42 6.22 6.58 -10.30
N ILE A 43 5.20 6.25 -9.51
CA ILE A 43 4.97 6.80 -8.17
C ILE A 43 4.93 5.64 -7.18
N ASN A 44 5.78 5.69 -6.15
CA ASN A 44 5.90 4.65 -5.13
C ASN A 44 5.35 5.14 -3.80
N PHE A 45 4.22 4.57 -3.37
CA PHE A 45 3.50 5.01 -2.16
C PHE A 45 4.23 4.59 -0.89
N LEU A 46 4.18 5.49 0.11
CA LEU A 46 4.60 5.18 1.47
C LEU A 46 3.40 4.67 2.28
N SER A 47 3.62 3.70 3.16
CA SER A 47 2.54 3.10 3.96
C SER A 47 2.03 3.99 5.10
N GLY A 48 2.60 5.17 5.35
CA GLY A 48 2.05 6.22 6.23
C GLY A 48 1.79 5.90 7.71
N GLY A 49 2.01 4.66 8.15
CA GLY A 49 1.59 4.14 9.46
C GLY A 49 0.26 3.38 9.46
N MET A 50 -0.35 3.17 8.29
CA MET A 50 -1.45 2.21 8.09
C MET A 50 -0.99 0.80 8.44
N ASN A 51 -1.95 -0.06 8.76
CA ASN A 51 -1.68 -1.48 8.89
C ASN A 51 -1.38 -2.09 7.49
N PRO A 52 -0.74 -3.28 7.44
CA PRO A 52 -0.34 -3.94 6.19
C PRO A 52 -1.49 -4.13 5.20
N GLU A 53 -2.64 -4.59 5.69
CA GLU A 53 -3.81 -4.94 4.90
C GLU A 53 -4.47 -3.69 4.29
N GLU A 54 -4.65 -2.60 5.08
CA GLU A 54 -5.16 -1.32 4.56
C GLU A 54 -4.24 -0.74 3.48
N SER A 55 -2.91 -0.80 3.69
CA SER A 55 -1.95 -0.29 2.70
C SER A 55 -2.10 -1.02 1.36
N THR A 56 -2.32 -2.34 1.44
CA THR A 56 -2.51 -3.21 0.28
C THR A 56 -3.83 -2.93 -0.43
N ALA A 57 -4.92 -2.83 0.34
CA ALA A 57 -6.25 -2.54 -0.19
C ALA A 57 -6.29 -1.18 -0.89
N ASN A 58 -5.66 -0.15 -0.30
CA ASN A 58 -5.59 1.18 -0.89
C ASN A 58 -4.80 1.18 -2.21
N LEU A 59 -3.64 0.53 -2.25
CA LEU A 59 -2.87 0.39 -3.50
C LEU A 59 -3.67 -0.35 -4.58
N ASN A 60 -4.41 -1.39 -4.18
CA ASN A 60 -5.26 -2.13 -5.10
C ASN A 60 -6.39 -1.27 -5.66
N ALA A 61 -7.11 -0.54 -4.80
CA ALA A 61 -8.19 0.34 -5.24
C ALA A 61 -7.68 1.41 -6.22
N ILE A 62 -6.47 1.94 -6.00
CA ILE A 62 -5.80 2.85 -6.92
C ILE A 62 -5.58 2.20 -8.29
N ASN A 63 -4.95 1.03 -8.35
CA ASN A 63 -4.61 0.38 -9.62
C ASN A 63 -5.83 -0.21 -10.33
N ALA A 64 -6.80 -0.78 -9.60
CA ALA A 64 -8.01 -1.36 -10.15
C ALA A 64 -9.01 -0.29 -10.62
N GLY A 65 -9.12 0.83 -9.90
CA GLY A 65 -10.03 1.93 -10.25
C GLY A 65 -9.51 2.84 -11.35
N PHE A 66 -8.19 2.88 -11.57
CA PHE A 66 -7.55 3.80 -12.52
C PHE A 66 -6.49 3.09 -13.38
N PRO A 67 -6.87 2.06 -14.16
CA PRO A 67 -5.92 1.29 -14.97
C PRO A 67 -5.21 2.12 -16.05
N ASP A 68 -5.83 3.21 -16.50
CA ASP A 68 -5.29 4.12 -17.52
C ASP A 68 -4.44 5.26 -16.93
N ALA A 69 -4.06 5.19 -15.65
CA ALA A 69 -3.14 6.17 -15.08
C ALA A 69 -1.80 6.13 -15.85
N PRO A 70 -1.23 7.29 -16.25
CA PRO A 70 -0.01 7.32 -17.07
C PRO A 70 1.26 6.94 -16.29
N TRP A 71 1.14 6.73 -14.98
CA TRP A 71 2.24 6.36 -14.09
C TRP A 71 2.13 4.89 -13.70
N LEU A 72 3.28 4.22 -13.54
CA LEU A 72 3.33 2.99 -12.77
C LEU A 72 3.10 3.31 -11.28
N LEU A 73 1.99 2.84 -10.72
CA LEU A 73 1.60 3.10 -9.33
C LEU A 73 1.96 1.90 -8.45
N SER A 74 3.05 2.02 -7.69
CA SER A 74 3.64 0.91 -6.93
C SER A 74 3.89 1.30 -5.46
N PHE A 75 4.53 0.43 -4.70
CA PHE A 75 4.75 0.60 -3.26
C PHE A 75 6.23 0.74 -2.89
N SER A 76 6.50 1.59 -1.90
CA SER A 76 7.77 1.68 -1.18
C SER A 76 7.48 1.59 0.31
N TYR A 77 7.11 0.38 0.76
CA TYR A 77 6.62 0.14 2.11
C TYR A 77 7.72 -0.30 3.07
N GLY A 78 7.80 0.38 4.21
CA GLY A 78 8.55 -0.09 5.38
C GLY A 78 7.65 -0.94 6.28
N ARG A 79 6.86 -0.28 7.12
CA ARG A 79 6.04 -0.95 8.15
C ARG A 79 5.02 -1.93 7.58
N ALA A 80 4.30 -1.56 6.52
CA ALA A 80 3.31 -2.45 5.90
C ALA A 80 3.92 -3.72 5.29
N LEU A 81 5.23 -3.74 5.01
CA LEU A 81 5.93 -4.93 4.52
C LEU A 81 6.56 -5.73 5.67
N GLN A 82 7.13 -5.04 6.66
CA GLN A 82 7.97 -5.67 7.70
C GLN A 82 7.24 -5.96 9.01
N GLN A 83 6.10 -5.33 9.30
CA GLN A 83 5.41 -5.51 10.58
C GLN A 83 4.97 -6.98 10.84
N PRO A 84 4.36 -7.70 9.88
CA PRO A 84 4.04 -9.12 10.06
C PRO A 84 5.29 -9.99 10.22
N VAL A 85 6.37 -9.63 9.51
CA VAL A 85 7.67 -10.32 9.59
C VAL A 85 8.25 -10.23 10.99
N LEU A 86 8.28 -9.02 11.57
CA LEU A 86 8.80 -8.80 12.92
C LEU A 86 7.93 -9.49 13.99
N GLN A 87 6.60 -9.50 13.81
CA GLN A 87 5.66 -10.21 14.69
C GLN A 87 5.85 -11.73 14.66
N ALA A 88 6.10 -12.30 13.49
CA ALA A 88 6.42 -13.73 13.34
C ALA A 88 7.81 -14.05 13.89
N TRP A 89 8.81 -13.21 13.61
CA TRP A 89 10.19 -13.46 14.00
C TRP A 89 10.42 -13.40 15.52
N GLN A 90 9.91 -12.37 16.20
CA GLN A 90 10.10 -12.14 17.64
C GLN A 90 11.58 -12.15 18.11
N GLY A 91 12.53 -11.93 17.20
CA GLY A 91 13.96 -11.99 17.51
C GLY A 91 14.52 -13.40 17.75
N ARG A 92 13.74 -14.46 17.48
CA ARG A 92 14.16 -15.85 17.71
C ARG A 92 14.71 -16.48 16.45
N ALA A 93 15.89 -17.12 16.53
CA ALA A 93 16.52 -17.79 15.40
C ALA A 93 15.63 -18.90 14.81
N ASP A 94 14.92 -19.64 15.66
CA ASP A 94 14.02 -20.72 15.24
C ASP A 94 12.83 -20.23 14.41
N ASN A 95 12.49 -18.94 14.51
CA ASN A 95 11.37 -18.33 13.79
C ASN A 95 11.77 -17.76 12.42
N VAL A 96 13.02 -17.91 11.97
CA VAL A 96 13.47 -17.30 10.69
C VAL A 96 12.62 -17.78 9.51
N ALA A 97 12.29 -19.07 9.44
CA ALA A 97 11.49 -19.62 8.35
C ALA A 97 10.07 -19.03 8.28
N ILE A 98 9.38 -18.93 9.43
CA ILE A 98 8.03 -18.34 9.48
C ILE A 98 8.04 -16.83 9.17
N ALA A 99 9.11 -16.13 9.57
CA ALA A 99 9.28 -14.72 9.25
C ALA A 99 9.50 -14.49 7.74
N GLN A 100 10.30 -15.35 7.09
CA GLN A 100 10.49 -15.32 5.64
C GLN A 100 9.18 -15.60 4.88
N GLN A 101 8.37 -16.56 5.35
CA GLN A 101 7.05 -16.83 4.78
C GLN A 101 6.13 -15.60 4.90
N ALA A 102 6.10 -14.94 6.07
CA ALA A 102 5.35 -13.70 6.25
C ALA A 102 5.80 -12.58 5.29
N LEU A 103 7.10 -12.45 5.04
CA LEU A 103 7.64 -11.48 4.08
C LEU A 103 7.20 -11.79 2.66
N LEU A 104 7.32 -13.05 2.24
CA LEU A 104 6.93 -13.50 0.90
C LEU A 104 5.43 -13.31 0.67
N LYS A 105 4.59 -13.68 1.63
CA LYS A 105 3.15 -13.45 1.60
C LYS A 105 2.86 -11.96 1.41
N ARG A 106 3.47 -11.08 2.23
CA ARG A 106 3.23 -9.64 2.08
C ARG A 106 3.73 -9.06 0.77
N ALA A 107 4.89 -9.50 0.27
CA ALA A 107 5.42 -9.08 -1.02
C ALA A 107 4.49 -9.51 -2.16
N ARG A 108 3.98 -10.74 -2.14
CA ARG A 108 3.04 -11.28 -3.12
C ARG A 108 1.75 -10.47 -3.17
N LEU A 109 1.16 -10.19 -2.01
CA LEU A 109 -0.09 -9.46 -1.89
C LEU A 109 0.04 -7.99 -2.32
N ASN A 110 1.13 -7.32 -1.95
CA ASN A 110 1.43 -5.98 -2.46
C ASN A 110 1.69 -5.97 -3.97
N GLY A 111 2.33 -7.02 -4.50
CA GLY A 111 2.51 -7.22 -5.94
C GLY A 111 1.18 -7.42 -6.69
N ALA A 112 0.24 -8.17 -6.11
CA ALA A 112 -1.11 -8.31 -6.66
C ALA A 112 -1.87 -6.97 -6.62
N ALA A 113 -1.75 -6.22 -5.53
CA ALA A 113 -2.35 -4.89 -5.41
C ALA A 113 -1.78 -3.88 -6.42
N GLN A 114 -0.47 -3.95 -6.72
CA GLN A 114 0.15 -3.15 -7.77
C GLN A 114 -0.47 -3.42 -9.15
N ARG A 115 -0.95 -4.64 -9.41
CA ARG A 115 -1.66 -5.01 -10.66
C ARG A 115 -3.18 -4.81 -10.60
N GLY A 116 -3.73 -4.36 -9.46
CA GLY A 116 -5.18 -4.26 -9.27
C GLY A 116 -5.88 -5.62 -9.10
N GLU A 117 -5.13 -6.67 -8.75
CA GLU A 117 -5.60 -8.06 -8.66
C GLU A 117 -5.80 -8.55 -7.21
N TYR A 118 -5.48 -7.71 -6.22
CA TYR A 118 -5.60 -8.11 -4.82
C TYR A 118 -7.06 -8.24 -4.40
N GLN A 119 -7.35 -9.32 -3.68
CA GLN A 119 -8.65 -9.62 -3.11
C GLN A 119 -8.47 -9.97 -1.64
N SER A 120 -9.35 -9.48 -0.75
CA SER A 120 -9.21 -9.69 0.70
C SER A 120 -9.14 -11.16 1.10
N ARG A 121 -9.71 -12.08 0.30
CA ARG A 121 -9.60 -13.52 0.54
C ARG A 121 -8.17 -14.07 0.44
N MET A 122 -7.28 -13.40 -0.29
CA MET A 122 -5.88 -13.81 -0.42
C MET A 122 -5.10 -13.65 0.89
N GLU A 123 -5.62 -12.86 1.85
CA GLU A 123 -5.04 -12.77 3.20
C GLU A 123 -5.20 -14.08 3.99
N LEU A 124 -6.15 -14.93 3.60
CA LEU A 124 -6.39 -16.24 4.22
C LEU A 124 -5.54 -17.37 3.60
N GLU A 125 -4.85 -17.10 2.49
CA GLU A 125 -3.98 -18.05 1.81
C GLU A 125 -2.56 -17.98 2.41
N ASP A 126 -1.88 -19.12 2.52
CA ASP A 126 -0.50 -19.22 3.02
C ASP A 126 0.55 -19.04 1.91
#